data_AF-A0A1B6FT55-F1
#
_entry.id   AF-A0A1B6FT55-F1
#
_cell.length_a   1.000
_cell.length_b   1.000
_cell.length_c   1.000
_cell.angle_alpha   90.00
_cell.angle_beta   90.00
_cell.angle_gamma   90.00
#
_symmetry.space_group_name_H-M   'P 1'
#
loop_
_entity.id
_entity.type
_entity.pdbx_description
1 polymer ?
#
loop_
_entity_poly.entity_id
_entity_poly.type
_entity_poly.pdbx_seq_one_letter_code
_entity_poly.pdbx_strand_id
1 'polypeptide(L)'
;KEVRRAQWHVTLASRALVLARLGKLEDSKQIVGDNFDPVSTFTSVEFGGLYGIKSLACLAYGELTEALRWAKDAIHANPREPEWHLLAGRAMEYLRKKSTRFSGLPKEEISYFKKAVDLSDRANYVLYLAKIYVQVIRATVQHYAHDTTFKNSPLYQEIGNLTRTTVELYRKILDSHTNCSETQIRCLNGMLKLPRQYLNEDEMKTIIERISKEANKSKKFYGTAASFYLKIERSNRKALTYFERGSDHGDHQCAMNALRLRLKMRQDFDVEGSLLYL
;
A
#
# COMPACT_ATOMS: atom_id res chain seq x y z
N LYS A 1 15.04 20.67 -5.99
CA LYS A 1 14.93 22.07 -6.48
C LYS A 1 14.24 22.13 -7.86
N GLU A 2 14.47 21.16 -8.74
CA GLU A 2 14.04 21.18 -10.15
C GLU A 2 12.53 21.04 -10.39
N VAL A 3 11.77 20.42 -9.48
CA VAL A 3 10.30 20.28 -9.62
C VAL A 3 9.52 21.50 -9.08
N ARG A 4 10.21 22.48 -8.48
CA ARG A 4 9.55 23.63 -7.81
C ARG A 4 8.74 24.48 -8.79
N ARG A 5 9.23 24.67 -10.02
CA ARG A 5 8.52 25.44 -11.05
C ARG A 5 7.24 24.71 -11.47
N ALA A 6 7.30 23.41 -11.72
CA ALA A 6 6.11 22.60 -12.03
C ALA A 6 5.06 22.65 -10.89
N GLN A 7 5.49 22.58 -9.62
CA GLN A 7 4.60 22.72 -8.46
C GLN A 7 3.93 24.10 -8.36
N TRP A 8 4.72 25.16 -8.59
CA TRP A 8 4.24 26.52 -8.63
C TRP A 8 3.15 26.70 -9.71
N HIS A 9 3.44 26.23 -10.92
CA HIS A 9 2.50 26.25 -12.05
C HIS A 9 1.21 25.51 -11.77
N VAL A 10 1.27 24.31 -11.18
CA VAL A 10 0.04 23.57 -10.83
C VAL A 10 -0.77 24.29 -9.77
N THR A 11 -0.12 24.91 -8.79
CA THR A 11 -0.78 25.67 -7.72
C THR A 11 -1.50 26.90 -8.30
N LEU A 12 -0.82 27.66 -9.16
CA LEU A 12 -1.41 28.80 -9.85
C LEU A 12 -2.56 28.39 -10.78
N ALA A 13 -2.41 27.28 -11.51
CA ALA A 13 -3.46 26.75 -12.37
C ALA A 13 -4.71 26.35 -11.58
N SER A 14 -4.51 25.70 -10.43
CA SER A 14 -5.60 25.33 -9.53
C SER A 14 -6.32 26.57 -9.00
N ARG A 15 -5.57 27.61 -8.61
CA ARG A 15 -6.12 28.89 -8.14
C ARG A 15 -6.90 29.61 -9.24
N ALA A 16 -6.34 29.71 -10.45
CA ALA A 16 -7.00 30.32 -11.59
C ALA A 16 -8.32 29.59 -11.92
N LEU A 17 -8.31 28.25 -11.94
CA LEU A 17 -9.52 27.45 -12.17
C LEU A 17 -10.62 27.73 -11.13
N VAL A 18 -10.26 27.81 -9.85
CA VAL A 18 -11.22 28.13 -8.78
C VAL A 18 -11.81 29.53 -8.97
N LEU A 19 -10.99 30.54 -9.28
CA LEU A 19 -11.47 31.90 -9.54
C LEU A 19 -12.41 31.95 -10.75
N ALA A 20 -12.07 31.25 -11.83
CA ALA A 20 -12.94 31.14 -13.01
C ALA A 20 -14.28 30.47 -12.66
N ARG A 21 -14.28 29.40 -11.86
CA ARG A 21 -15.50 28.72 -11.41
C ARG A 21 -16.38 29.58 -10.50
N LEU A 22 -15.79 30.56 -9.80
CA LEU A 22 -16.51 31.54 -8.98
C LEU A 22 -16.97 32.76 -9.78
N GLY A 23 -16.83 32.76 -11.13
CA GLY A 23 -17.22 33.87 -12.00
C GLY A 23 -16.20 35.02 -12.05
N LYS A 24 -15.06 34.91 -11.36
CA LYS A 24 -13.97 35.91 -11.34
C LYS A 24 -13.00 35.68 -12.49
N LEU A 25 -13.50 35.83 -13.72
CA LEU A 25 -12.75 35.49 -14.94
C LEU A 25 -11.54 36.39 -15.18
N GLU A 26 -11.63 37.69 -14.87
CA GLU A 26 -10.51 38.62 -15.07
C GLU A 26 -9.37 38.35 -14.09
N ASP A 27 -9.65 38.13 -12.81
CA ASP A 27 -8.64 37.71 -11.81
C ASP A 27 -7.96 36.39 -12.21
N SER A 28 -8.73 35.44 -12.76
CA SER A 28 -8.20 34.18 -13.29
C SER A 28 -7.25 34.42 -14.46
N LYS A 29 -7.64 35.24 -15.45
CA LYS A 29 -6.81 35.54 -16.62
C LYS A 29 -5.53 36.26 -16.21
N GLN A 30 -5.61 37.21 -15.28
CA GLN A 30 -4.46 37.95 -14.77
C GLN A 30 -3.44 37.01 -14.11
N ILE A 31 -3.90 36.10 -13.24
CA ILE A 31 -3.01 35.11 -12.62
C ILE A 31 -2.31 34.25 -13.68
N VAL A 32 -3.02 33.83 -14.72
CA VAL A 32 -2.42 33.04 -15.80
C VAL A 32 -1.43 33.88 -16.60
N GLY A 33 -1.81 35.07 -17.05
CA GLY A 33 -0.98 35.93 -17.91
C GLY A 33 0.30 36.40 -17.24
N ASP A 34 0.24 36.78 -15.97
CA ASP A 34 1.36 37.43 -15.28
C ASP A 34 2.37 36.42 -14.71
N ASN A 35 1.96 35.17 -14.48
CA ASN A 35 2.73 34.23 -13.66
C ASN A 35 3.02 32.87 -14.34
N PHE A 36 2.47 32.61 -15.52
CA PHE A 36 2.77 31.37 -16.24
C PHE A 36 3.92 31.57 -17.22
N ASP A 37 5.00 30.86 -16.95
CA ASP A 37 5.98 30.57 -17.97
C ASP A 37 5.38 29.79 -19.15
N PRO A 38 5.78 30.10 -20.40
CA PRO A 38 5.40 29.29 -21.54
C PRO A 38 5.87 27.85 -21.38
N VAL A 39 4.97 26.89 -21.64
CA VAL A 39 5.25 25.45 -21.53
C VAL A 39 6.42 25.03 -22.44
N SER A 40 6.65 25.73 -23.55
CA SER A 40 7.80 25.52 -24.45
C SER A 40 9.16 25.73 -23.78
N THR A 41 9.22 26.41 -22.63
CA THR A 41 10.46 26.69 -21.89
C THR A 41 10.79 25.63 -20.83
N PHE A 42 9.93 24.61 -20.67
CA PHE A 42 10.12 23.57 -19.67
C PHE A 42 11.19 22.57 -20.13
N THR A 43 12.09 22.23 -19.22
CA THR A 43 13.03 21.11 -19.37
C THR A 43 12.30 19.78 -19.27
N SER A 44 12.94 18.70 -19.72
CA SER A 44 12.41 17.33 -19.60
C SER A 44 12.09 16.94 -18.15
N VAL A 45 12.91 17.39 -17.19
CA VAL A 45 12.67 17.18 -15.75
C VAL A 45 11.42 17.93 -15.27
N GLU A 46 11.24 19.18 -15.69
CA GLU A 46 10.07 19.97 -15.31
C GLU A 46 8.78 19.43 -15.95
N PHE A 47 8.84 18.97 -17.21
CA PHE A 47 7.73 18.25 -17.84
C PHE A 47 7.39 16.96 -17.11
N GLY A 48 8.40 16.16 -16.74
CA GLY A 48 8.23 14.98 -15.90
C GLY A 48 7.53 15.34 -14.58
N GLY A 49 7.96 16.43 -13.95
CA GLY A 49 7.32 17.01 -12.75
C GLY A 49 5.85 17.36 -12.95
N LEU A 50 5.53 18.08 -14.04
CA LEU A 50 4.16 18.49 -14.35
C LEU A 50 3.24 17.28 -14.58
N TYR A 51 3.67 16.31 -15.40
CA TYR A 51 2.92 15.08 -15.65
C TYR A 51 2.79 14.22 -14.40
N GLY A 52 3.85 14.13 -13.60
CA GLY A 52 3.83 13.43 -12.32
C GLY A 52 2.81 14.01 -11.33
N ILE A 53 2.73 15.34 -11.22
CA ILE A 53 1.72 16.01 -10.37
C ILE A 53 0.31 15.75 -10.90
N LYS A 54 0.09 15.82 -12.23
CA LYS A 54 -1.20 15.47 -12.84
C LYS A 54 -1.60 14.03 -12.52
N SER A 55 -0.66 13.08 -12.63
CA SER A 55 -0.88 11.67 -12.28
C SER A 55 -1.28 11.52 -10.81
N LEU A 56 -0.56 12.17 -9.90
CA LEU A 56 -0.88 12.14 -8.47
C LEU A 56 -2.27 12.71 -8.16
N ALA A 57 -2.66 13.80 -8.81
CA ALA A 57 -4.00 14.38 -8.67
C ALA A 57 -5.08 13.42 -9.17
N CYS A 58 -4.92 12.86 -10.37
CA CYS A 58 -5.85 11.86 -10.93
C CYS A 58 -5.97 10.62 -10.02
N LEU A 59 -4.88 10.14 -9.42
CA LEU A 59 -4.91 9.06 -8.43
C LEU A 59 -5.74 9.43 -7.20
N ALA A 60 -5.62 10.67 -6.69
CA ALA A 60 -6.34 11.12 -5.52
C ALA A 60 -7.86 11.21 -5.76
N TYR A 61 -8.27 11.58 -6.98
CA TYR A 61 -9.68 11.68 -7.38
C TYR A 61 -10.26 10.37 -7.96
N GLY A 62 -9.43 9.35 -8.16
CA GLY A 62 -9.90 8.03 -8.63
C GLY A 62 -10.01 7.88 -10.16
N GLU A 63 -9.45 8.82 -10.93
CA GLU A 63 -9.34 8.81 -12.39
C GLU A 63 -8.12 8.00 -12.83
N LEU A 64 -8.23 6.67 -12.73
CA LEU A 64 -7.06 5.78 -12.75
C LEU A 64 -6.41 5.62 -14.13
N THR A 65 -7.19 5.68 -15.20
CA THR A 65 -6.70 5.55 -16.59
C THR A 65 -5.87 6.78 -16.95
N GLU A 66 -6.37 7.96 -16.61
CA GLU A 66 -5.71 9.26 -16.77
C GLU A 66 -4.46 9.32 -15.90
N ALA A 67 -4.54 8.85 -14.66
CA ALA A 67 -3.38 8.76 -13.78
C ALA A 67 -2.26 7.90 -14.38
N LEU A 68 -2.59 6.74 -14.95
CA LEU A 68 -1.62 5.86 -15.59
C LEU A 68 -1.01 6.53 -16.83
N ARG A 69 -1.83 7.15 -17.68
CA ARG A 69 -1.36 7.88 -18.86
C ARG A 69 -0.36 8.96 -18.47
N TRP A 70 -0.72 9.83 -17.52
CA TRP A 70 0.17 10.89 -17.07
C TRP A 70 1.45 10.37 -16.41
N ALA A 71 1.40 9.25 -15.69
CA ALA A 71 2.61 8.63 -15.17
C ALA A 71 3.52 8.13 -16.29
N LYS A 72 2.96 7.52 -17.34
CA LYS A 72 3.74 7.07 -18.52
C LYS A 72 4.38 8.26 -19.25
N ASP A 73 3.65 9.37 -19.41
CA ASP A 73 4.19 10.61 -19.98
C ASP A 73 5.31 11.20 -19.11
N ALA A 74 5.18 11.15 -17.78
CA ALA A 74 6.22 11.57 -16.85
C ALA A 74 7.48 10.71 -16.96
N ILE A 75 7.33 9.39 -17.09
CA ILE A 75 8.45 8.45 -17.33
C ILE A 75 9.11 8.74 -18.68
N HIS A 76 8.34 9.01 -19.73
CA HIS A 76 8.90 9.34 -21.04
C HIS A 76 9.74 10.62 -20.99
N ALA A 77 9.25 11.64 -20.29
CA ALA A 77 9.98 12.90 -20.12
C ALA A 77 11.22 12.77 -19.23
N ASN A 78 11.12 12.06 -18.09
CA ASN A 78 12.24 11.87 -17.16
C ASN A 78 12.27 10.43 -16.62
N PRO A 79 12.89 9.47 -17.35
CA PRO A 79 12.82 8.05 -17.01
C PRO A 79 13.62 7.65 -15.77
N ARG A 80 14.52 8.52 -15.29
CA ARG A 80 15.40 8.24 -14.14
C ARG A 80 14.78 8.60 -12.79
N GLU A 81 13.65 9.31 -12.78
CA GLU A 81 12.96 9.65 -11.53
C GLU A 81 12.13 8.44 -11.05
N PRO A 82 12.49 7.81 -9.91
CA PRO A 82 11.80 6.62 -9.40
C PRO A 82 10.32 6.88 -9.05
N GLU A 83 9.95 8.10 -8.66
CA GLU A 83 8.57 8.42 -8.26
C GLU A 83 7.58 8.23 -9.42
N TRP A 84 7.98 8.49 -10.66
CA TRP A 84 7.08 8.31 -11.82
C TRP A 84 6.74 6.83 -12.07
N HIS A 85 7.72 5.95 -11.89
CA HIS A 85 7.50 4.51 -11.93
C HIS A 85 6.59 4.06 -10.78
N LEU A 86 6.79 4.60 -9.57
CA LEU A 86 5.90 4.31 -8.45
C LEU A 86 4.45 4.73 -8.74
N LEU A 87 4.23 5.92 -9.31
CA LEU A 87 2.89 6.39 -9.66
C LEU A 87 2.22 5.52 -10.73
N ALA A 88 2.96 5.11 -11.76
CA ALA A 88 2.45 4.18 -12.79
C ALA A 88 2.02 2.84 -12.16
N GLY A 89 2.88 2.25 -11.33
CA GLY A 89 2.57 1.02 -10.61
C GLY A 89 1.35 1.16 -9.70
N ARG A 90 1.21 2.27 -8.98
CA ARG A 90 0.03 2.55 -8.14
C ARG A 90 -1.24 2.67 -8.95
N ALA A 91 -1.22 3.37 -10.10
CA ALA A 91 -2.38 3.47 -10.97
C ALA A 91 -2.84 2.08 -11.45
N MET A 92 -1.91 1.23 -11.86
CA MET A 92 -2.20 -0.16 -12.23
C MET A 92 -2.73 -1.00 -11.05
N GLU A 93 -2.17 -0.84 -9.85
CA GLU A 93 -2.66 -1.51 -8.62
C GLU A 93 -4.15 -1.19 -8.41
N TYR A 94 -4.54 0.09 -8.53
CA TYR A 94 -5.93 0.48 -8.35
C TYR A 94 -6.83 -0.03 -9.48
N LEU A 95 -6.39 0.01 -10.74
CA LEU A 95 -7.13 -0.54 -11.88
C LEU A 95 -7.40 -2.04 -11.67
N ARG A 96 -6.37 -2.78 -11.27
CA ARG A 96 -6.48 -4.22 -10.96
C ARG A 96 -7.47 -4.47 -9.82
N LYS A 97 -7.48 -3.65 -8.76
CA LYS A 97 -8.42 -3.80 -7.65
C LYS A 97 -9.87 -3.48 -8.01
N LYS A 98 -10.11 -2.61 -9.00
CA LYS A 98 -11.45 -2.35 -9.53
C LYS A 98 -11.94 -3.45 -10.48
N SER A 99 -11.02 -4.25 -11.04
CA SER A 99 -11.38 -5.40 -11.87
C SER A 99 -11.94 -6.54 -11.03
N THR A 100 -13.03 -7.15 -11.49
CA THR A 100 -13.56 -8.40 -10.93
C THR A 100 -12.82 -9.64 -11.45
N ARG A 101 -12.02 -9.49 -12.51
CA ARG A 101 -11.30 -10.60 -13.15
C ARG A 101 -9.91 -10.76 -12.57
N PHE A 102 -9.57 -11.99 -12.18
CA PHE A 102 -8.20 -12.37 -11.88
C PHE A 102 -7.39 -12.46 -13.18
N SER A 103 -6.29 -11.71 -13.26
CA SER A 103 -5.43 -11.62 -14.44
C SER A 103 -4.09 -12.34 -14.27
N GLY A 104 -3.96 -13.20 -13.27
CA GLY A 104 -2.68 -13.84 -12.95
C GLY A 104 -1.69 -12.87 -12.30
N LEU A 105 -0.40 -13.13 -12.52
CA LEU A 105 0.69 -12.28 -12.04
C LEU A 105 0.77 -10.99 -12.89
N PRO A 106 0.60 -9.80 -12.32
CA PRO A 106 0.58 -8.55 -13.08
C PRO A 106 2.02 -8.09 -13.39
N LYS A 107 2.64 -8.69 -14.41
CA LYS A 107 4.06 -8.48 -14.76
C LYS A 107 4.41 -7.01 -15.06
N GLU A 108 3.56 -6.30 -15.81
CA GLU A 108 3.76 -4.86 -16.11
C GLU A 108 3.63 -3.99 -14.85
N GLU A 109 2.63 -4.24 -13.98
CA GLU A 109 2.50 -3.53 -12.69
C GLU A 109 3.76 -3.74 -11.84
N ILE A 110 4.22 -4.99 -11.72
CA ILE A 110 5.40 -5.34 -10.94
C ILE A 110 6.67 -4.70 -11.51
N SER A 111 6.81 -4.60 -12.83
CA SER A 111 8.01 -4.03 -13.45
C SER A 111 8.21 -2.56 -13.08
N TYR A 112 7.11 -1.79 -12.96
CA TYR A 112 7.17 -0.41 -12.48
C TYR A 112 7.69 -0.30 -11.04
N PHE A 113 7.18 -1.13 -10.13
CA PHE A 113 7.67 -1.12 -8.74
C PHE A 113 9.12 -1.59 -8.63
N LYS A 114 9.53 -2.61 -9.41
CA LYS A 114 10.93 -3.03 -9.48
C LYS A 114 11.81 -1.89 -9.97
N LYS A 115 11.41 -1.20 -11.04
CA LYS A 115 12.18 -0.10 -11.61
C LYS A 115 12.35 1.06 -10.62
N ALA A 116 11.32 1.37 -9.83
CA ALA A 116 11.40 2.38 -8.78
C ALA A 116 12.42 2.00 -7.68
N VAL A 117 12.52 0.71 -7.33
CA VAL A 117 13.52 0.19 -6.39
C VAL A 117 14.92 0.22 -7.01
N ASP A 118 15.07 -0.18 -8.27
CA ASP A 118 16.38 -0.18 -8.95
C ASP A 118 16.97 1.22 -9.10
N LEU A 119 16.11 2.25 -9.17
CA LEU A 119 16.51 3.66 -9.32
C LEU A 119 16.73 4.38 -7.98
N SER A 120 16.42 3.78 -6.83
CA SER A 120 16.52 4.46 -5.54
C SER A 120 16.60 3.52 -4.33
N ASP A 121 17.49 3.86 -3.39
CA ASP A 121 17.68 3.15 -2.12
C ASP A 121 16.61 3.43 -1.05
N ARG A 122 15.58 4.22 -1.37
CA ARG A 122 14.49 4.53 -0.43
C ARG A 122 13.74 3.26 -0.01
N ALA A 123 13.81 2.93 1.28
CA ALA A 123 13.11 1.78 1.87
C ALA A 123 11.59 1.77 1.62
N ASN A 124 10.96 2.94 1.45
CA ASN A 124 9.55 3.03 1.10
C ASN A 124 9.22 2.36 -0.24
N TYR A 125 10.08 2.46 -1.25
CA TYR A 125 9.85 1.81 -2.54
C TYR A 125 9.95 0.29 -2.43
N VAL A 126 10.91 -0.19 -1.63
CA VAL A 126 11.03 -1.62 -1.29
C VAL A 126 9.79 -2.12 -0.55
N LEU A 127 9.29 -1.35 0.42
CA LEU A 127 8.04 -1.65 1.13
C LEU A 127 6.84 -1.73 0.19
N TYR A 128 6.74 -0.82 -0.80
CA TYR A 128 5.69 -0.87 -1.81
C TYR A 128 5.79 -2.13 -2.67
N LEU A 129 6.97 -2.47 -3.16
CA LEU A 129 7.19 -3.69 -3.94
C LEU A 129 6.77 -4.94 -3.16
N ALA A 130 7.24 -5.06 -1.91
CA ALA A 130 6.89 -6.18 -1.03
C ALA A 130 5.37 -6.24 -0.76
N LYS A 131 4.71 -5.09 -0.56
CA LYS A 131 3.25 -5.00 -0.41
C LYS A 131 2.52 -5.51 -1.65
N ILE A 132 3.00 -5.20 -2.85
CA ILE A 132 2.39 -5.66 -4.10
C ILE A 132 2.57 -7.17 -4.26
N TYR A 133 3.74 -7.71 -3.96
CA TYR A 133 3.95 -9.16 -3.94
C TYR A 133 3.00 -9.86 -2.98
N VAL A 134 2.85 -9.38 -1.75
CA VAL A 134 1.87 -9.92 -0.79
C VAL A 134 0.46 -9.95 -1.38
N GLN A 135 0.03 -8.87 -2.04
CA GLN A 135 -1.32 -8.80 -2.64
C GLN A 135 -1.49 -9.84 -3.75
N VAL A 136 -0.50 -9.93 -4.64
CA VAL A 136 -0.51 -10.87 -5.77
C VAL A 136 -0.49 -12.32 -5.27
N ILE A 137 0.40 -12.65 -4.33
CA ILE A 137 0.46 -13.96 -3.68
C ILE A 137 -0.90 -14.35 -3.10
N ARG A 138 -1.53 -13.44 -2.35
CA ARG A 138 -2.84 -13.70 -1.74
C ARG A 138 -3.95 -13.86 -2.76
N ALA A 139 -4.00 -13.00 -3.77
CA ALA A 139 -5.00 -13.07 -4.81
C ALA A 139 -4.91 -14.40 -5.58
N THR A 140 -3.69 -14.82 -5.93
CA THR A 140 -3.46 -16.11 -6.61
C THR A 140 -3.87 -17.28 -5.74
N VAL A 141 -3.40 -17.36 -4.49
CA VAL A 141 -3.74 -18.46 -3.57
C VAL A 141 -5.25 -18.52 -3.31
N GLN A 142 -5.92 -17.37 -3.18
CA GLN A 142 -7.36 -17.32 -2.99
C GLN A 142 -8.13 -17.77 -4.24
N HIS A 143 -7.68 -17.38 -5.43
CA HIS A 143 -8.32 -17.77 -6.68
C HIS A 143 -8.27 -19.28 -6.92
N TYR A 144 -7.14 -19.91 -6.60
CA TYR A 144 -6.93 -21.36 -6.76
C TYR A 144 -7.20 -22.17 -5.48
N ALA A 145 -7.88 -21.61 -4.48
CA ALA A 145 -8.06 -22.29 -3.19
C ALA A 145 -8.82 -23.62 -3.27
N HIS A 146 -9.68 -23.77 -4.28
CA HIS A 146 -10.49 -24.97 -4.52
C HIS A 146 -9.87 -25.92 -5.56
N ASP A 147 -8.77 -25.53 -6.20
CA ASP A 147 -8.08 -26.35 -7.19
C ASP A 147 -7.09 -27.29 -6.50
N THR A 148 -7.41 -28.59 -6.50
CA THR A 148 -6.60 -29.63 -5.85
C THR A 148 -5.28 -29.87 -6.59
N THR A 149 -5.18 -29.51 -7.87
CA THR A 149 -3.98 -29.68 -8.70
C THR A 149 -3.01 -28.50 -8.58
N PHE A 150 -3.49 -27.36 -8.08
CA PHE A 150 -2.72 -26.11 -8.00
C PHE A 150 -1.37 -26.29 -7.30
N LYS A 151 -1.30 -27.08 -6.22
CA LYS A 151 -0.05 -27.30 -5.46
C LYS A 151 1.07 -27.96 -6.29
N ASN A 152 0.72 -28.68 -7.34
CA ASN A 152 1.68 -29.34 -8.24
C ASN A 152 1.97 -28.50 -9.50
N SER A 153 1.33 -27.33 -9.64
CA SER A 153 1.49 -26.48 -10.81
C SER A 153 2.81 -25.69 -10.79
N PRO A 154 3.37 -25.34 -11.96
CA PRO A 154 4.49 -24.40 -12.06
C PRO A 154 4.19 -23.04 -11.41
N LEU A 155 2.92 -22.58 -11.48
CA LEU A 155 2.50 -21.32 -10.87
C LEU A 155 2.64 -21.35 -9.34
N TYR A 156 2.34 -22.48 -8.69
CA TYR A 156 2.54 -22.60 -7.24
C TYR A 156 4.01 -22.50 -6.85
N GLN A 157 4.92 -23.06 -7.66
CA GLN A 157 6.36 -22.89 -7.46
C GLN A 157 6.80 -21.44 -7.66
N GLU A 158 6.29 -20.75 -8.68
CA GLU A 158 6.54 -19.32 -8.91
C GLU A 158 6.06 -18.47 -7.72
N ILE A 159 4.88 -18.75 -7.17
CA ILE A 159 4.36 -18.11 -5.96
C ILE A 159 5.23 -18.41 -4.73
N GLY A 160 5.72 -19.65 -4.60
CA GLY A 160 6.66 -20.03 -3.55
C GLY A 160 7.96 -19.22 -3.61
N ASN A 161 8.54 -19.08 -4.80
CA ASN A 161 9.73 -18.25 -5.03
C ASN A 161 9.46 -16.78 -4.70
N LEU A 162 8.35 -16.24 -5.22
CA LEU A 162 7.93 -14.86 -4.95
C LEU A 162 7.72 -14.61 -3.45
N THR A 163 7.19 -15.60 -2.72
CA THR A 163 7.01 -15.52 -1.27
C THR A 163 8.34 -15.43 -0.53
N ARG A 164 9.36 -16.24 -0.91
CA ARG A 164 10.70 -16.16 -0.32
C ARG A 164 11.33 -14.79 -0.56
N THR A 165 11.31 -14.31 -1.80
CA THR A 165 11.79 -12.97 -2.15
C THR A 165 11.07 -11.89 -1.35
N THR A 166 9.75 -12.01 -1.16
CA THR A 166 8.99 -11.03 -0.37
C THR A 166 9.44 -10.99 1.10
N VAL A 167 9.73 -12.15 1.70
CA VAL A 167 10.25 -12.23 3.07
C VAL A 167 11.64 -11.59 3.15
N GLU A 168 12.51 -11.86 2.19
CA GLU A 168 13.86 -11.27 2.12
C GLU A 168 13.81 -9.74 2.01
N LEU A 169 12.89 -9.19 1.21
CA LEU A 169 12.70 -7.74 1.12
C LEU A 169 12.30 -7.14 2.47
N TYR A 170 11.36 -7.76 3.19
CA TYR A 170 10.98 -7.29 4.53
C TYR A 170 12.13 -7.39 5.53
N ARG A 171 12.92 -8.48 5.51
CA ARG A 171 14.09 -8.64 6.39
C ARG A 171 15.14 -7.55 6.13
N LYS A 172 15.50 -7.30 4.87
CA LYS A 172 16.43 -6.22 4.51
C LYS A 172 15.98 -4.86 5.05
N ILE A 173 14.66 -4.59 5.05
CA ILE A 173 14.12 -3.36 5.64
C ILE A 173 14.22 -3.39 7.17
N LEU A 174 13.90 -4.52 7.81
CA LEU A 174 14.01 -4.68 9.27
C LEU A 174 15.45 -4.49 9.75
N ASP A 175 16.42 -5.06 9.06
CA ASP A 175 17.85 -4.98 9.39
C ASP A 175 18.39 -3.54 9.31
N SER A 176 17.90 -2.77 8.33
CA SER A 176 18.28 -1.37 8.17
C SER A 176 17.51 -0.40 9.06
N HIS A 177 16.40 -0.83 9.69
CA HIS A 177 15.48 0.01 10.45
C HIS A 177 15.13 -0.59 11.82
N THR A 178 16.13 -1.12 12.53
CA THR A 178 15.98 -1.81 13.82
C THR A 178 15.36 -0.94 14.92
N ASN A 179 15.49 0.38 14.83
CA ASN A 179 14.98 1.35 15.80
C ASN A 179 13.72 2.10 15.33
N CYS A 180 13.16 1.77 14.16
CA CYS A 180 11.97 2.44 13.64
C CYS A 180 10.71 1.55 13.76
N SER A 181 10.00 1.71 14.87
CA SER A 181 8.86 0.86 15.21
C SER A 181 7.70 0.96 14.21
N GLU A 182 7.45 2.12 13.61
CA GLU A 182 6.43 2.24 12.54
C GLU A 182 6.82 1.43 11.29
N THR A 183 8.10 1.43 10.89
CA THR A 183 8.58 0.60 9.77
C THR A 183 8.48 -0.88 10.12
N GLN A 184 8.88 -1.27 11.33
CA GLN A 184 8.80 -2.66 11.78
C GLN A 184 7.35 -3.16 11.86
N ILE A 185 6.40 -2.33 12.33
CA ILE A 185 4.97 -2.66 12.32
C ILE A 185 4.47 -2.89 10.89
N ARG A 186 4.90 -2.07 9.92
CA ARG A 186 4.54 -2.25 8.50
C ARG A 186 5.09 -3.56 7.94
N CYS A 187 6.35 -3.88 8.23
CA CYS A 187 6.96 -5.15 7.84
C CYS A 187 6.21 -6.33 8.45
N LEU A 188 5.99 -6.33 9.77
CA LEU A 188 5.26 -7.38 10.47
C LEU A 188 3.86 -7.61 9.89
N ASN A 189 3.08 -6.54 9.67
CA ASN A 189 1.75 -6.63 9.07
C ASN A 189 1.79 -7.19 7.63
N GLY A 190 2.84 -6.88 6.87
CA GLY A 190 3.08 -7.45 5.54
C GLY A 190 3.42 -8.93 5.60
N MET A 191 4.37 -9.32 6.46
CA MET A 191 4.81 -10.70 6.62
C MET A 191 3.70 -11.61 7.17
N LEU A 192 2.91 -11.13 8.14
CA LEU A 192 1.77 -11.88 8.71
C LEU A 192 0.68 -12.23 7.69
N LYS A 193 0.71 -11.63 6.49
CA LYS A 193 -0.20 -11.96 5.38
C LYS A 193 0.32 -13.09 4.48
N LEU A 194 1.59 -13.48 4.60
CA LEU A 194 2.21 -14.56 3.85
C LEU A 194 1.98 -15.94 4.51
N PRO A 195 2.16 -17.07 3.80
CA PRO A 195 2.04 -18.40 4.41
C PRO A 195 3.05 -18.60 5.55
N ARG A 196 2.59 -19.21 6.65
CA ARG A 196 3.35 -19.34 7.91
C ARG A 196 4.71 -20.01 7.74
N GLN A 197 4.81 -21.00 6.86
CA GLN A 197 6.03 -21.78 6.62
C GLN A 197 7.25 -20.96 6.15
N TYR A 198 7.05 -19.72 5.70
CA TYR A 198 8.14 -18.83 5.27
C TYR A 198 8.56 -17.81 6.35
N LEU A 199 7.88 -17.80 7.50
CA LEU A 199 8.04 -16.77 8.51
C LEU A 199 8.96 -17.25 9.64
N ASN A 200 9.79 -16.35 10.16
CA ASN A 200 10.55 -16.60 11.38
C ASN A 200 9.74 -16.12 12.59
N GLU A 201 9.20 -17.07 13.34
CA GLU A 201 8.30 -16.78 14.47
C GLU A 201 9.02 -16.07 15.62
N ASP A 202 10.26 -16.48 15.92
CA ASP A 202 11.07 -15.92 17.01
C ASP A 202 11.51 -14.49 16.73
N GLU A 203 11.92 -14.20 15.50
CA GLU A 203 12.24 -12.85 15.03
C GLU A 203 11.02 -11.92 15.20
N MET A 204 9.85 -12.36 14.72
CA MET A 204 8.62 -11.57 14.84
C MET A 204 8.22 -11.34 16.30
N LYS A 205 8.32 -12.37 17.14
CA LYS A 205 8.01 -12.29 18.56
C LYS A 205 8.91 -11.29 19.26
N THR A 206 10.21 -11.32 18.98
CA THR A 206 11.20 -10.40 19.54
C THR A 206 10.87 -8.95 19.19
N ILE A 207 10.51 -8.68 17.93
CA ILE A 207 10.10 -7.34 17.49
C ILE A 207 8.83 -6.89 18.22
N ILE A 208 7.82 -7.78 18.35
CA ILE A 208 6.56 -7.47 19.05
C ILE A 208 6.81 -7.15 20.52
N GLU A 209 7.60 -7.97 21.21
CA GLU A 209 7.92 -7.79 22.64
C GLU A 209 8.66 -6.48 22.89
N ARG A 210 9.63 -6.12 22.02
CA ARG A 210 10.31 -4.83 22.11
C ARG A 210 9.33 -3.66 21.93
N ILE A 211 8.51 -3.64 20.87
CA ILE A 211 7.55 -2.54 20.63
C ILE A 211 6.51 -2.46 21.75
N SER A 212 6.13 -3.60 22.33
CA SER A 212 5.16 -3.65 23.42
C SER A 212 5.60 -2.84 24.66
N LYS A 213 6.91 -2.67 24.85
CA LYS A 213 7.53 -1.92 25.97
C LYS A 213 7.64 -0.42 25.72
N GLU A 214 7.41 0.05 24.50
CA GLU A 214 7.48 1.49 24.18
C GLU A 214 6.32 2.25 24.85
N ALA A 215 6.55 3.49 25.28
CA ALA A 215 5.48 4.32 25.86
C ALA A 215 4.50 4.78 24.77
N ASN A 216 5.02 5.29 23.65
CA ASN A 216 4.25 5.93 22.57
C ASN A 216 4.18 5.07 21.30
N LYS A 217 3.75 3.81 21.43
CA LYS A 217 3.63 2.90 20.27
C LYS A 217 2.45 3.27 19.38
N SER A 218 2.62 3.07 18.06
CA SER A 218 1.58 3.32 17.05
C SER A 218 0.34 2.44 17.31
N LYS A 219 -0.88 2.98 17.21
CA LYS A 219 -2.12 2.21 17.38
C LYS A 219 -2.23 0.98 16.47
N LYS A 220 -1.58 1.02 15.30
CA LYS A 220 -1.51 -0.11 14.35
C LYS A 220 -0.75 -1.32 14.91
N PHE A 221 0.06 -1.13 15.94
CA PHE A 221 0.78 -2.19 16.64
C PHE A 221 -0.19 -3.24 17.19
N TYR A 222 -1.28 -2.80 17.83
CA TYR A 222 -2.22 -3.71 18.49
C TYR A 222 -2.84 -4.72 17.54
N GLY A 223 -3.35 -4.26 16.40
CA GLY A 223 -3.90 -5.17 15.37
C GLY A 223 -2.84 -6.09 14.76
N THR A 224 -1.59 -5.63 14.65
CA THR A 224 -0.47 -6.42 14.12
C THR A 224 -0.07 -7.51 15.11
N ALA A 225 0.11 -7.18 16.39
CA ALA A 225 0.42 -8.14 17.45
C ALA A 225 -0.72 -9.15 17.65
N ALA A 226 -1.97 -8.71 17.64
CA ALA A 226 -3.12 -9.60 17.72
C ALA A 226 -3.14 -10.62 16.55
N SER A 227 -2.83 -10.15 15.33
CA SER A 227 -2.72 -11.01 14.15
C SER A 227 -1.60 -12.05 14.28
N PHE A 228 -0.47 -11.68 14.88
CA PHE A 228 0.60 -12.64 15.23
C PHE A 228 0.10 -13.70 16.20
N TYR A 229 -0.53 -13.30 17.32
CA TYR A 229 -1.03 -14.26 18.31
C TYR A 229 -2.11 -15.19 17.75
N LEU A 230 -2.98 -14.71 16.86
CA LEU A 230 -3.96 -15.57 16.19
C LEU A 230 -3.33 -16.58 15.24
N LYS A 231 -2.43 -16.10 14.36
CA LYS A 231 -1.97 -16.90 13.22
C LYS A 231 -0.77 -17.79 13.55
N ILE A 232 0.13 -17.27 14.38
CA ILE A 232 1.41 -17.90 14.71
C ILE A 232 1.29 -18.68 16.01
N GLU A 233 1.06 -17.99 17.14
CA GLU A 233 0.92 -18.66 18.45
C GLU A 233 -0.41 -19.42 18.62
N ARG A 234 -1.40 -19.19 17.74
CA ARG A 234 -2.76 -19.77 17.84
C ARG A 234 -3.43 -19.52 19.20
N SER A 235 -3.14 -18.38 19.82
CA SER A 235 -3.67 -17.98 21.12
C SER A 235 -4.79 -16.95 20.95
N ASN A 236 -6.04 -17.43 20.92
CA ASN A 236 -7.22 -16.56 20.87
C ASN A 236 -7.27 -15.58 22.06
N ARG A 237 -6.89 -16.04 23.26
CA ARG A 237 -6.89 -15.20 24.47
C ARG A 237 -5.91 -14.03 24.37
N LYS A 238 -4.65 -14.28 23.96
CA LYS A 238 -3.66 -13.21 23.77
C LYS A 238 -4.09 -12.27 22.65
N ALA A 239 -4.56 -12.82 21.53
CA ALA A 239 -5.06 -12.01 20.44
C ALA A 239 -6.20 -11.08 20.86
N LEU A 240 -7.18 -11.60 21.61
CA LEU A 240 -8.29 -10.81 22.13
C LEU A 240 -7.80 -9.67 23.02
N THR A 241 -6.83 -9.95 23.91
CA THR A 241 -6.22 -8.92 24.77
C THR A 241 -5.63 -7.77 23.96
N TYR A 242 -4.92 -8.07 22.86
CA TYR A 242 -4.35 -7.03 22.00
C TYR A 242 -5.42 -6.29 21.19
N PHE A 243 -6.47 -6.96 20.71
CA PHE A 243 -7.59 -6.28 20.04
C PHE A 243 -8.35 -5.34 20.99
N GLU A 244 -8.61 -5.75 22.23
CA GLU A 244 -9.26 -4.92 23.24
C GLU A 244 -8.42 -3.68 23.56
N ARG A 245 -7.12 -3.86 23.81
CA ARG A 245 -6.19 -2.72 23.99
C ARG A 245 -6.18 -1.78 22.79
N GLY A 246 -6.20 -2.32 21.57
CA GLY A 246 -6.29 -1.50 20.36
C GLY A 246 -7.60 -0.72 20.26
N SER A 247 -8.72 -1.33 20.65
CA SER A 247 -10.02 -0.69 20.75
C SER A 247 -10.00 0.49 21.73
N ASP A 248 -9.39 0.30 22.91
CA ASP A 248 -9.26 1.36 23.93
C ASP A 248 -8.43 2.56 23.43
N HIS A 249 -7.56 2.33 22.45
CA HIS A 249 -6.78 3.37 21.76
C HIS A 249 -7.45 3.90 20.48
N GLY A 250 -8.74 3.63 20.28
CA GLY A 250 -9.53 4.15 19.16
C GLY A 250 -9.26 3.47 17.81
N ASP A 251 -8.72 2.25 17.79
CA ASP A 251 -8.63 1.45 16.56
C ASP A 251 -9.92 0.66 16.33
N HIS A 252 -10.78 1.20 15.46
CA HIS A 252 -12.04 0.57 15.08
C HIS A 252 -11.88 -0.85 14.51
N GLN A 253 -10.80 -1.12 13.76
CA GLN A 253 -10.56 -2.46 13.21
C GLN A 253 -10.29 -3.47 14.32
N CYS A 254 -9.59 -3.04 15.38
CA CYS A 254 -9.35 -3.86 16.56
C CYS A 254 -10.66 -4.11 17.33
N ALA A 255 -11.51 -3.09 17.51
CA ALA A 255 -12.83 -3.25 18.14
C ALA A 255 -13.70 -4.31 17.43
N MET A 256 -13.82 -4.22 16.10
CA MET A 256 -14.58 -5.18 15.30
C MET A 256 -14.00 -6.59 15.36
N ASN A 257 -12.66 -6.72 15.38
CA ASN A 257 -12.01 -8.02 15.48
C ASN A 257 -12.14 -8.63 16.88
N ALA A 258 -12.13 -7.82 17.96
CA ALA A 258 -12.42 -8.28 19.31
C ALA A 258 -13.82 -8.88 19.40
N LEU A 259 -14.82 -8.17 18.85
CA LEU A 259 -16.21 -8.65 18.80
C LEU A 259 -16.32 -9.99 18.06
N ARG A 260 -15.78 -10.06 16.83
CA ARG A 260 -15.78 -11.30 16.03
C ARG A 260 -15.11 -12.47 16.76
N LEU A 261 -13.99 -12.21 17.43
CA LEU A 261 -13.26 -13.24 18.15
C LEU A 261 -14.03 -13.71 19.40
N ARG A 262 -14.68 -12.80 20.15
CA ARG A 262 -15.57 -13.16 21.26
C ARG A 262 -16.71 -14.04 20.81
N LEU A 263 -17.38 -13.69 19.70
CA LEU A 263 -18.45 -14.50 19.12
C LEU A 263 -17.95 -15.90 18.76
N LYS A 264 -16.81 -16.00 18.07
CA LYS A 264 -16.18 -17.29 17.72
C LYS A 264 -15.77 -18.13 18.93
N MET A 265 -15.45 -17.49 20.05
CA MET A 265 -15.04 -18.17 21.28
C MET A 265 -16.22 -18.64 22.14
N ARG A 266 -17.45 -18.17 21.89
CA ARG A 266 -18.65 -18.72 22.54
C ARG A 266 -19.03 -20.03 21.84
N GLN A 267 -19.19 -21.10 22.60
CA GLN A 267 -19.62 -22.40 22.08
C GLN A 267 -21.09 -22.40 21.61
N ASP A 268 -21.85 -21.37 21.99
CA ASP A 268 -23.32 -21.34 21.88
C ASP A 268 -23.83 -20.40 20.76
N PHE A 269 -22.93 -19.82 19.97
CA PHE A 269 -23.31 -18.82 18.96
C PHE A 269 -23.63 -19.48 17.61
N ASP A 270 -24.82 -20.05 17.51
CA ASP A 270 -25.42 -20.44 16.23
C ASP A 270 -25.88 -19.18 15.47
N VAL A 271 -25.25 -18.94 14.33
CA VAL A 271 -25.53 -17.78 13.46
C VAL A 271 -26.89 -17.93 12.77
N GLU A 272 -27.44 -19.15 12.65
CA GLU A 272 -28.75 -19.38 12.04
C GLU A 272 -29.91 -19.12 13.01
N GLY A 273 -29.75 -19.36 14.31
CA GLY A 273 -30.81 -19.16 15.30
C GLY A 273 -31.13 -17.70 15.66
N SER A 274 -30.21 -16.76 15.41
CA SER A 274 -30.34 -15.37 15.89
C SER A 274 -30.92 -14.39 14.86
N LEU A 275 -31.13 -14.81 13.61
CA LEU A 275 -31.83 -14.03 12.58
C LEU A 275 -33.35 -14.25 12.59
N LEU A 276 -33.86 -15.14 13.46
CA LEU A 276 -35.29 -15.39 13.65
C LEU A 276 -35.93 -14.51 14.75
N TYR A 277 -35.17 -13.59 15.36
CA TYR A 277 -35.65 -12.67 16.41
C TYR A 277 -35.38 -11.19 16.11
N LEU A 278 -35.23 -10.82 14.83
CA LEU A 278 -35.31 -9.46 14.32
C LEU A 278 -36.29 -9.41 13.15
#